data_AF-M0JLD8-F1
#
_entry.id   AF-M0JLD8-F1
#
_cell.length_a   1.000
_cell.length_b   1.000
_cell.length_c   1.000
_cell.angle_alpha   90.00
_cell.angle_beta   90.00
_cell.angle_gamma   90.00
#
_symmetry.space_group_name_H-M   'P 1'
#
loop_
_entity.id
_entity.type
_entity.pdbx_description
1 polymer ?
#
loop_
_entity_poly.entity_id
_entity_poly.type
_entity_poly.pdbx_seq_one_letter_code
_entity_poly.pdbx_strand_id
1 'polypeptide(L)'
;MLALLTALAVAVGCLGVAAGAVGTLGDADDGDDASEPDDSEDARDSDDSDKYDYVVAKDGTGDYETIQAAIDGAKSFPPDRIRILVRAGVYDEKVEVHAWNPDVTLVGERAGETVITHDDHFEKIDRGRNSTFFTHTLKVRGNDFRARNLTVENSAGPVGQAVALHVDADRASFENCRFLGHQDTVYAAGEGARQYFSECYVEGTTDFVFGGATAVFENCRVHSKADSYVTAASTPEDEPFGFVFLDCELTADADVSEVYLGRPWRNHARTAFLRTRMDSHVLPAGWHNWSRPEAESTVEYVEYDSRGPGAEGERVSWATTLTEDEVGWYSKGNVLSSEGDGEWWDWEE
;
A
#
# COMPACT_ATOMS: atom_id res chain seq x y z
N MET A 1 13.07 -32.90 -45.32
CA MET A 1 12.98 -32.62 -46.77
C MET A 1 12.81 -31.11 -46.91
N LEU A 2 13.81 -30.43 -47.52
CA LEU A 2 13.89 -29.04 -47.99
C LEU A 2 13.49 -27.91 -46.99
N ALA A 3 14.32 -26.98 -46.51
CA ALA A 3 15.42 -26.17 -47.07
C ALA A 3 15.01 -25.17 -48.16
N LEU A 4 15.07 -23.85 -47.86
CA LEU A 4 15.82 -22.75 -48.52
C LEU A 4 15.23 -21.38 -48.11
N LEU A 5 16.00 -20.46 -47.49
CA LEU A 5 16.78 -19.34 -48.09
C LEU A 5 15.88 -18.27 -48.78
N THR A 6 16.03 -16.95 -48.61
CA THR A 6 17.25 -16.14 -48.80
C THR A 6 17.04 -14.64 -48.42
N ALA A 7 18.13 -14.01 -47.95
CA ALA A 7 18.66 -12.63 -48.18
C ALA A 7 17.84 -11.35 -47.86
N LEU A 8 18.31 -10.39 -47.04
CA LEU A 8 19.49 -9.48 -47.05
C LEU A 8 19.24 -8.15 -47.80
N ALA A 9 19.24 -7.02 -47.07
CA ALA A 9 19.60 -5.71 -47.63
C ALA A 9 20.19 -4.80 -46.53
N VAL A 10 21.40 -4.33 -46.83
CA VAL A 10 22.27 -3.42 -46.09
C VAL A 10 21.99 -1.99 -46.54
N ALA A 11 22.01 -1.01 -45.63
CA ALA A 11 22.22 0.39 -45.99
C ALA A 11 23.25 1.03 -45.05
N VAL A 12 24.41 1.34 -45.64
CA VAL A 12 25.52 2.11 -45.10
C VAL A 12 25.22 3.60 -45.32
N GLY A 13 25.42 4.42 -44.29
CA GLY A 13 25.39 5.88 -44.39
C GLY A 13 26.45 6.47 -43.46
N CYS A 14 27.49 7.06 -44.05
CA CYS A 14 28.73 7.48 -43.43
C CYS A 14 28.79 9.01 -43.22
N LEU A 15 29.63 9.38 -42.23
CA LEU A 15 30.45 10.60 -42.07
C LEU A 15 29.81 11.94 -41.68
N GLY A 16 30.38 12.48 -40.59
CA GLY A 16 30.41 13.90 -40.24
C GLY A 16 31.31 14.14 -39.03
N VAL A 17 32.62 14.25 -39.26
CA VAL A 17 33.63 14.67 -38.26
C VAL A 17 33.85 16.17 -38.39
N ALA A 18 33.92 16.89 -37.27
CA ALA A 18 34.62 18.17 -37.20
C ALA A 18 35.26 18.33 -35.81
N ALA A 19 36.59 18.37 -35.80
CA ALA A 19 37.43 18.78 -34.69
C ALA A 19 37.94 20.21 -34.97
N GLY A 20 38.08 21.01 -33.92
CA GLY A 20 38.88 22.24 -33.88
C GLY A 20 39.20 22.50 -32.41
N ALA A 21 40.43 22.32 -31.93
CA ALA A 21 41.69 23.03 -32.19
C ALA A 21 42.04 23.93 -31.00
N VAL A 22 43.25 23.71 -30.52
CA VAL A 22 43.93 24.22 -29.32
C VAL A 22 44.35 25.68 -29.50
N GLY A 23 44.36 26.45 -28.40
CA GLY A 23 45.04 27.73 -28.27
C GLY A 23 45.75 27.84 -26.92
N THR A 24 47.02 28.21 -26.94
CA THR A 24 48.01 28.15 -25.85
C THR A 24 48.41 29.54 -25.34
N LEU A 25 48.72 29.62 -24.03
CA LEU A 25 49.84 30.32 -23.34
C LEU A 25 49.92 31.87 -23.22
N GLY A 26 50.34 32.28 -22.00
CA GLY A 26 50.98 33.56 -21.62
C GLY A 26 50.05 34.49 -20.82
N ASP A 27 50.34 35.05 -19.64
CA ASP A 27 51.59 35.21 -18.88
C ASP A 27 51.27 35.49 -17.40
N ALA A 28 52.28 35.31 -16.56
CA ALA A 28 52.32 35.50 -15.11
C ALA A 28 52.28 36.98 -14.67
N ASP A 29 51.74 37.24 -13.48
CA ASP A 29 52.29 38.24 -12.57
C ASP A 29 51.98 37.86 -11.11
N ASP A 30 52.97 38.09 -10.26
CA ASP A 30 53.14 37.63 -8.89
C ASP A 30 52.27 38.42 -7.88
N GLY A 31 51.84 37.74 -6.82
CA GLY A 31 51.15 38.36 -5.70
C GLY A 31 50.96 37.39 -4.54
N ASP A 32 52.00 37.24 -3.72
CA ASP A 32 51.97 36.57 -2.42
C ASP A 32 50.86 37.14 -1.52
N ASP A 33 49.87 36.31 -1.14
CA ASP A 33 49.24 36.41 0.17
C ASP A 33 48.79 35.01 0.62
N ALA A 34 49.41 34.53 1.69
CA ALA A 34 49.14 33.23 2.26
C ALA A 34 47.95 33.35 3.21
N SER A 35 46.78 32.89 2.76
CA SER A 35 45.68 32.51 3.64
C SER A 35 45.25 31.08 3.36
N GLU A 36 45.18 30.32 4.44
CA GLU A 36 44.90 28.89 4.54
C GLU A 36 43.66 28.47 3.74
N PRO A 37 43.68 27.35 2.98
CA PRO A 37 42.46 26.78 2.44
C PRO A 37 41.74 25.99 3.54
N ASP A 38 40.62 26.54 3.98
CA ASP A 38 39.60 25.85 4.75
C ASP A 38 38.95 24.79 3.84
N ASP A 39 39.17 23.52 4.17
CA ASP A 39 38.50 22.35 3.58
C ASP A 39 37.00 22.39 3.96
N SER A 40 36.13 22.92 3.09
CA SER A 40 34.68 22.63 3.18
C SER A 40 33.87 23.05 1.95
N GLU A 41 33.78 22.17 0.94
CA GLU A 41 32.60 22.11 0.07
C GLU A 41 32.20 20.64 -0.14
N ASP A 42 31.95 19.95 0.99
CA ASP A 42 31.15 18.74 1.03
C ASP A 42 29.81 19.12 1.68
N ALA A 43 28.83 19.49 0.86
CA ALA A 43 27.56 20.01 1.37
C ALA A 43 26.39 19.66 0.45
N ARG A 44 26.10 18.36 0.29
CA ARG A 44 24.75 17.83 -0.04
C ARG A 44 24.61 16.36 0.36
N ASP A 45 24.49 16.02 1.65
CA ASP A 45 23.60 14.91 2.10
C ASP A 45 23.44 14.70 3.64
N SER A 46 23.70 15.68 4.50
CA SER A 46 23.79 15.43 5.96
C SER A 46 22.73 16.10 6.83
N ASP A 47 21.47 16.22 6.40
CA ASP A 47 20.46 16.95 7.20
C ASP A 47 19.06 16.32 7.21
N ASP A 48 18.97 14.99 7.27
CA ASP A 48 17.69 14.32 7.59
C ASP A 48 17.83 13.28 8.73
N SER A 49 19.06 12.95 9.18
CA SER A 49 19.27 11.96 10.25
C SER A 49 18.73 12.40 11.61
N ASP A 50 18.73 13.71 11.91
CA ASP A 50 18.29 14.25 13.20
C ASP A 50 16.76 14.13 13.42
N LYS A 51 16.02 13.75 12.37
CA LYS A 51 14.58 13.50 12.41
C LYS A 51 14.24 12.03 12.68
N TYR A 52 15.18 11.10 12.65
CA TYR A 52 14.91 9.68 12.81
C TYR A 52 15.70 9.10 13.98
N ASP A 53 15.05 8.22 14.74
CA ASP A 53 15.68 7.53 15.86
C ASP A 53 16.60 6.41 15.37
N TYR A 54 16.25 5.78 14.24
CA TYR A 54 17.05 4.75 13.57
C TYR A 54 17.02 4.91 12.05
N VAL A 55 18.12 4.54 11.39
CA VAL A 55 18.24 4.42 9.93
C VAL A 55 18.52 2.98 9.55
N VAL A 56 17.77 2.45 8.59
CA VAL A 56 17.97 1.12 8.00
C VAL A 56 18.54 1.28 6.61
N ALA A 57 19.72 0.70 6.35
CA ALA A 57 20.36 0.73 5.03
C ALA A 57 21.12 -0.58 4.75
N LYS A 58 20.81 -1.25 3.62
CA LYS A 58 21.42 -2.55 3.27
C LYS A 58 22.91 -2.48 2.95
N ASP A 59 23.43 -1.30 2.64
CA ASP A 59 24.83 -1.05 2.30
C ASP A 59 25.72 -0.81 3.54
N GLY A 60 25.14 -0.89 4.74
CA GLY A 60 25.84 -0.70 6.01
C GLY A 60 26.03 0.77 6.41
N THR A 61 25.39 1.71 5.71
CA THR A 61 25.46 3.14 6.04
C THR A 61 24.48 3.59 7.12
N GLY A 62 23.55 2.72 7.54
CA GLY A 62 22.57 2.96 8.61
C GLY A 62 22.93 2.28 9.93
N ASP A 63 22.08 2.44 10.94
CA ASP A 63 22.19 1.79 12.25
C ASP A 63 21.90 0.28 12.17
N TYR A 64 21.03 -0.12 11.23
CA TYR A 64 20.65 -1.51 10.97
C TYR A 64 20.70 -1.84 9.48
N GLU A 65 21.02 -3.08 9.14
CA GLU A 65 20.98 -3.58 7.75
C GLU A 65 19.60 -4.10 7.34
N THR A 66 18.75 -4.42 8.32
CA THR A 66 17.41 -4.99 8.10
C THR A 66 16.34 -4.26 8.92
N ILE A 67 15.11 -4.24 8.42
CA ILE A 67 13.98 -3.58 9.05
C ILE A 67 13.59 -4.34 10.31
N GLN A 68 13.57 -5.68 10.28
CA GLN A 68 13.24 -6.46 11.47
C GLN A 68 14.23 -6.20 12.62
N ALA A 69 15.53 -6.05 12.32
CA ALA A 69 16.52 -5.75 13.35
C ALA A 69 16.29 -4.38 14.00
N ALA A 70 15.88 -3.37 13.22
CA ALA A 70 15.52 -2.06 13.76
C ALA A 70 14.26 -2.11 14.64
N ILE A 71 13.25 -2.90 14.24
CA ILE A 71 12.04 -3.13 15.05
C ILE A 71 12.38 -3.86 16.35
N ASP A 72 13.19 -4.91 16.30
CA ASP A 72 13.59 -5.68 17.48
C ASP A 72 14.51 -4.87 18.42
N GLY A 73 15.32 -3.96 17.86
CA GLY A 73 16.17 -3.04 18.60
C GLY A 73 15.41 -1.85 19.20
N ALA A 74 14.23 -1.51 18.67
CA ALA A 74 13.40 -0.44 19.18
C ALA A 74 12.89 -0.74 20.60
N LYS A 75 12.88 0.28 21.45
CA LYS A 75 12.42 0.14 22.83
C LYS A 75 10.97 -0.35 22.88
N SER A 76 10.72 -1.38 23.67
CA SER A 76 9.35 -1.83 23.96
C SER A 76 8.61 -0.80 24.81
N PHE A 77 7.35 -0.53 24.48
CA PHE A 77 6.50 0.49 25.11
C PHE A 77 7.23 1.84 25.22
N PRO A 78 7.62 2.43 24.08
CA PRO A 78 8.40 3.64 24.11
C PRO A 78 7.57 4.80 24.70
N PRO A 79 8.21 5.73 25.44
CA PRO A 79 7.51 6.89 25.99
C PRO A 79 7.14 7.92 24.91
N ASP A 80 7.85 7.89 23.78
CA ASP A 80 7.72 8.80 22.65
C ASP A 80 7.79 7.99 21.35
N ARG A 81 7.22 8.52 20.26
CA ARG A 81 7.18 7.87 18.94
C ARG A 81 8.58 7.60 18.39
N ILE A 82 8.82 6.34 18.00
CA ILE A 82 10.08 5.92 17.36
C ILE A 82 9.93 6.02 15.85
N ARG A 83 10.79 6.81 15.20
CA ARG A 83 10.81 7.02 13.75
C ARG A 83 11.99 6.31 13.12
N ILE A 84 11.72 5.42 12.18
CA ILE A 84 12.71 4.59 11.50
C ILE A 84 12.71 4.97 10.03
N LEU A 85 13.82 5.54 9.54
CA LEU A 85 14.05 5.76 8.12
C LEU A 85 14.52 4.46 7.48
N VAL A 86 13.91 4.06 6.37
CA VAL A 86 14.33 2.91 5.57
C VAL A 86 14.82 3.42 4.22
N ARG A 87 16.12 3.32 3.97
CA ARG A 87 16.75 3.79 2.73
C ARG A 87 16.21 3.03 1.51
N ALA A 88 16.45 3.58 0.33
CA ALA A 88 16.10 2.90 -0.92
C ALA A 88 16.76 1.51 -1.01
N GLY A 89 16.00 0.50 -1.40
CA GLY A 89 16.46 -0.88 -1.48
C GLY A 89 15.33 -1.89 -1.45
N VAL A 90 15.63 -3.10 -1.92
CA VAL A 90 14.71 -4.26 -1.82
C VAL A 90 15.11 -5.10 -0.61
N TYR A 91 14.24 -5.14 0.39
CA TYR A 91 14.38 -5.87 1.65
C TYR A 91 13.56 -7.15 1.56
N ASP A 92 14.22 -8.25 1.18
CA ASP A 92 13.61 -9.59 1.20
C ASP A 92 13.65 -10.14 2.62
N GLU A 93 12.64 -9.79 3.38
CA GLU A 93 12.47 -10.19 4.77
C GLU A 93 11.00 -10.15 5.17
N LYS A 94 10.69 -10.96 6.19
CA LYS A 94 9.38 -10.98 6.80
C LYS A 94 9.40 -10.14 8.07
N VAL A 95 8.63 -9.05 8.08
CA VAL A 95 8.65 -8.05 9.14
C VAL A 95 7.41 -8.18 10.03
N GLU A 96 7.60 -8.28 11.34
CA GLU A 96 6.53 -8.17 12.35
C GLU A 96 6.83 -7.00 13.29
N VAL A 97 5.96 -5.99 13.27
CA VAL A 97 5.89 -4.94 14.29
C VAL A 97 5.11 -5.48 15.46
N HIS A 98 5.80 -5.79 16.54
CA HIS A 98 5.21 -6.49 17.67
C HIS A 98 4.22 -5.60 18.45
N ALA A 99 3.31 -6.24 19.18
CA ALA A 99 2.34 -5.52 20.03
C ALA A 99 2.99 -4.69 21.15
N TRP A 100 4.24 -5.01 21.53
CA TRP A 100 5.02 -4.24 22.50
C TRP A 100 5.85 -3.12 21.84
N ASN A 101 5.72 -2.90 20.53
CA ASN A 101 6.28 -1.77 19.81
C ASN A 101 5.15 -0.84 19.30
N PRO A 102 4.32 -0.24 20.18
CA PRO A 102 3.39 0.80 19.76
C PRO A 102 4.15 2.07 19.35
N ASP A 103 3.46 3.00 18.68
CA ASP A 103 4.01 4.31 18.29
C ASP A 103 5.31 4.22 17.46
N VAL A 104 5.41 3.21 16.58
CA VAL A 104 6.50 3.10 15.60
C VAL A 104 6.06 3.73 14.28
N THR A 105 6.96 4.51 13.67
CA THR A 105 6.79 5.05 12.32
C THR A 105 7.88 4.50 11.40
N LEU A 106 7.49 3.78 10.36
CA LEU A 106 8.39 3.42 9.26
C LEU A 106 8.27 4.45 8.13
N VAL A 107 9.38 5.05 7.71
CA VAL A 107 9.40 5.99 6.59
C VAL A 107 10.36 5.46 5.54
N GLY A 108 9.87 5.07 4.38
CA GLY A 108 10.73 4.78 3.25
C GLY A 108 11.29 6.06 2.64
N GLU A 109 12.51 5.98 2.12
CA GLU A 109 13.15 7.09 1.42
C GLU A 109 12.35 7.46 0.16
N ARG A 110 11.87 6.45 -0.58
CA ARG A 110 10.97 6.62 -1.74
C ARG A 110 10.06 5.42 -1.90
N ALA A 111 8.76 5.66 -2.10
CA ALA A 111 7.76 4.59 -2.20
C ALA A 111 8.08 3.54 -3.27
N GLY A 112 8.61 3.96 -4.43
CA GLY A 112 8.94 3.06 -5.53
C GLY A 112 10.31 2.36 -5.42
N GLU A 113 11.15 2.72 -4.45
CA GLU A 113 12.53 2.20 -4.33
C GLU A 113 12.78 1.52 -2.99
N THR A 114 12.04 1.87 -1.94
CA THR A 114 12.05 1.18 -0.63
C THR A 114 10.97 0.10 -0.63
N VAL A 115 11.37 -1.14 -0.88
CA VAL A 115 10.47 -2.29 -1.06
C VAL A 115 10.73 -3.34 0.01
N ILE A 116 9.72 -3.67 0.79
CA ILE A 116 9.69 -4.86 1.66
C ILE A 116 9.01 -5.97 0.86
N THR A 117 9.69 -7.10 0.64
CA THR A 117 9.16 -8.21 -0.17
C THR A 117 9.33 -9.53 0.53
N HIS A 118 8.39 -10.44 0.31
CA HIS A 118 8.49 -11.85 0.66
C HIS A 118 7.56 -12.69 -0.22
N ASP A 119 7.70 -14.01 -0.25
CA ASP A 119 6.98 -14.91 -1.18
C ASP A 119 6.26 -16.07 -0.46
N ASP A 120 5.99 -15.93 0.84
CA ASP A 120 5.17 -16.89 1.57
C ASP A 120 3.74 -16.90 1.04
N HIS A 121 3.20 -18.09 0.85
CA HIS A 121 1.83 -18.32 0.37
C HIS A 121 1.24 -19.57 1.03
N PHE A 122 -0.06 -19.75 0.91
CA PHE A 122 -0.83 -20.77 1.63
C PHE A 122 -0.21 -22.17 1.57
N GLU A 123 0.12 -22.65 0.36
CA GLU A 123 0.69 -23.99 0.15
C GLU A 123 2.12 -24.12 0.70
N LYS A 124 2.94 -23.07 0.60
CA LYS A 124 4.31 -23.06 1.16
C LYS A 124 4.32 -23.06 2.70
N ILE A 125 3.35 -22.39 3.33
CA ILE A 125 3.21 -22.39 4.78
C ILE A 125 2.80 -23.78 5.31
N ASP A 126 1.85 -24.45 4.65
CA ASP A 126 1.36 -25.81 4.95
C ASP A 126 1.08 -26.07 6.45
N ARG A 127 0.42 -25.12 7.13
CA ARG A 127 -0.01 -25.24 8.54
C ARG A 127 -1.49 -25.60 8.68
N GLY A 128 -2.10 -26.12 7.62
CA GLY A 128 -3.52 -26.45 7.53
C GLY A 128 -4.40 -25.24 7.22
N ARG A 129 -5.64 -25.23 7.74
CA ARG A 129 -6.70 -24.26 7.35
C ARG A 129 -6.36 -22.79 7.62
N ASN A 130 -5.39 -22.53 8.48
CA ASN A 130 -5.01 -21.19 8.92
C ASN A 130 -3.73 -20.67 8.25
N SER A 131 -3.26 -21.33 7.19
CA SER A 131 -1.97 -21.01 6.56
C SER A 131 -1.90 -19.57 6.05
N THR A 132 -3.00 -19.02 5.49
CA THR A 132 -3.10 -17.63 5.03
C THR A 132 -2.54 -16.62 6.04
N PHE A 133 -2.88 -16.77 7.33
CA PHE A 133 -2.52 -15.79 8.36
C PHE A 133 -1.01 -15.73 8.66
N PHE A 134 -0.26 -16.72 8.20
CA PHE A 134 1.20 -16.76 8.29
C PHE A 134 1.89 -16.35 6.99
N THR A 135 1.18 -15.90 5.95
CA THR A 135 1.79 -15.57 4.63
C THR A 135 2.25 -14.11 4.49
N HIS A 136 2.01 -13.27 5.50
CA HIS A 136 2.31 -11.84 5.47
C HIS A 136 3.77 -11.54 5.11
N THR A 137 3.99 -10.44 4.39
CA THR A 137 5.32 -9.82 4.24
C THR A 137 5.57 -8.85 5.40
N LEU A 138 4.64 -7.92 5.64
CA LEU A 138 4.61 -7.04 6.81
C LEU A 138 3.39 -7.36 7.67
N LYS A 139 3.62 -7.61 8.97
CA LYS A 139 2.57 -7.70 9.98
C LYS A 139 2.70 -6.60 11.01
N VAL A 140 1.63 -5.86 11.24
CA VAL A 140 1.55 -4.76 12.21
C VAL A 140 0.65 -5.16 13.37
N ARG A 141 1.19 -5.16 14.60
CA ARG A 141 0.43 -5.45 15.82
C ARG A 141 0.58 -4.38 16.89
N GLY A 142 1.57 -3.49 16.76
CA GLY A 142 1.71 -2.32 17.61
C GLY A 142 0.66 -1.28 17.24
N ASN A 143 -0.13 -0.84 18.22
CA ASN A 143 -1.07 0.26 18.02
C ASN A 143 -0.34 1.56 17.68
N ASP A 144 -1.06 2.50 17.07
CA ASP A 144 -0.52 3.83 16.72
C ASP A 144 0.64 3.77 15.70
N PHE A 145 0.76 2.64 15.01
CA PHE A 145 1.75 2.43 13.97
C PHE A 145 1.50 3.35 12.77
N ARG A 146 2.58 3.89 12.19
CA ARG A 146 2.53 4.69 10.97
C ARG A 146 3.51 4.13 9.94
N ALA A 147 3.11 4.09 8.68
CA ALA A 147 4.02 3.83 7.55
C ALA A 147 3.85 4.89 6.47
N ARG A 148 4.97 5.35 5.91
CA ARG A 148 5.00 6.34 4.83
C ARG A 148 5.98 5.96 3.74
N ASN A 149 5.64 6.30 2.50
CA ASN A 149 6.58 6.31 1.36
C ASN A 149 7.34 4.98 1.15
N LEU A 150 6.67 3.84 1.27
CA LEU A 150 7.27 2.52 1.05
C LEU A 150 6.34 1.57 0.29
N THR A 151 6.92 0.51 -0.27
CA THR A 151 6.19 -0.61 -0.87
C THR A 151 6.26 -1.84 0.02
N VAL A 152 5.13 -2.52 0.20
CA VAL A 152 5.07 -3.88 0.75
C VAL A 152 4.51 -4.80 -0.35
N GLU A 153 5.26 -5.82 -0.70
CA GLU A 153 4.93 -6.76 -1.77
C GLU A 153 4.92 -8.18 -1.26
N ASN A 154 3.89 -8.96 -1.61
CA ASN A 154 4.01 -10.41 -1.63
C ASN A 154 4.25 -10.89 -3.07
N SER A 155 5.46 -11.38 -3.33
CA SER A 155 5.95 -11.74 -4.67
C SER A 155 5.67 -13.19 -5.07
N ALA A 156 4.85 -13.92 -4.30
CA ALA A 156 4.52 -15.33 -4.57
C ALA A 156 3.80 -15.57 -5.92
N GLY A 157 3.19 -14.53 -6.49
CA GLY A 157 2.41 -14.64 -7.73
C GLY A 157 1.00 -15.20 -7.50
N PRO A 158 0.29 -15.61 -8.57
CA PRO A 158 -1.09 -16.11 -8.49
C PRO A 158 -1.14 -17.58 -8.03
N VAL A 159 -0.62 -17.87 -6.84
CA VAL A 159 -0.47 -19.23 -6.26
C VAL A 159 -1.46 -19.51 -5.11
N GLY A 160 -2.53 -18.73 -5.02
CA GLY A 160 -3.47 -18.75 -3.91
C GLY A 160 -3.18 -17.62 -2.92
N GLN A 161 -3.63 -17.78 -1.67
CA GLN A 161 -3.57 -16.73 -0.66
C GLN A 161 -2.13 -16.38 -0.29
N ALA A 162 -1.77 -15.10 -0.43
CA ALA A 162 -0.42 -14.60 -0.17
C ALA A 162 -0.50 -13.13 0.27
N VAL A 163 -0.40 -12.90 1.58
CA VAL A 163 -0.63 -11.57 2.17
C VAL A 163 0.61 -10.69 2.04
N ALA A 164 0.44 -9.47 1.53
CA ALA A 164 1.49 -8.45 1.57
C ALA A 164 1.48 -7.75 2.94
N LEU A 165 0.33 -7.18 3.31
CA LEU A 165 0.14 -6.46 4.57
C LEU A 165 -0.89 -7.15 5.45
N HIS A 166 -0.54 -7.43 6.71
CA HIS A 166 -1.45 -7.88 7.76
C HIS A 166 -1.48 -6.84 8.89
N VAL A 167 -2.60 -6.14 9.06
CA VAL A 167 -2.77 -5.15 10.13
C VAL A 167 -3.69 -5.72 11.20
N ASP A 168 -3.17 -5.90 12.41
CA ASP A 168 -3.86 -6.38 13.61
C ASP A 168 -3.56 -5.40 14.76
N ALA A 169 -3.84 -4.11 14.52
CA ALA A 169 -3.52 -2.98 15.36
C ALA A 169 -4.57 -1.87 15.23
N ASP A 170 -4.88 -1.18 16.33
CA ASP A 170 -5.74 0.01 16.34
C ASP A 170 -4.91 1.27 16.08
N ARG A 171 -5.53 2.24 15.40
CA ARG A 171 -4.91 3.51 14.99
C ARG A 171 -3.66 3.35 14.13
N ALA A 172 -3.64 2.30 13.29
CA ALA A 172 -2.60 2.12 12.29
C ALA A 172 -2.87 3.00 11.06
N SER A 173 -1.89 3.77 10.60
CA SER A 173 -2.01 4.58 9.38
C SER A 173 -0.90 4.33 8.36
N PHE A 174 -1.29 4.47 7.09
CA PHE A 174 -0.43 4.24 5.92
C PHE A 174 -0.63 5.39 4.94
N GLU A 175 0.43 6.07 4.56
CA GLU A 175 0.38 7.24 3.68
C GLU A 175 1.35 7.07 2.51
N ASN A 176 0.87 7.29 1.29
CA ASN A 176 1.67 7.15 0.06
C ASN A 176 2.44 5.81 0.02
N CYS A 177 1.78 4.74 0.47
CA CYS A 177 2.32 3.38 0.48
C CYS A 177 1.77 2.59 -0.72
N ARG A 178 2.50 1.54 -1.10
CA ARG A 178 2.09 0.63 -2.19
C ARG A 178 1.99 -0.79 -1.63
N PHE A 179 0.86 -1.44 -1.83
CA PHE A 179 0.61 -2.81 -1.39
C PHE A 179 0.39 -3.70 -2.61
N LEU A 180 1.37 -4.54 -2.92
CA LEU A 180 1.45 -5.31 -4.15
C LEU A 180 1.23 -6.79 -3.88
N GLY A 181 0.37 -7.44 -4.67
CA GLY A 181 0.08 -8.85 -4.49
C GLY A 181 -0.86 -9.41 -5.54
N HIS A 182 -1.47 -10.54 -5.20
CA HIS A 182 -2.50 -11.22 -5.98
C HIS A 182 -3.71 -11.49 -5.09
N GLN A 183 -3.92 -12.73 -4.65
CA GLN A 183 -5.03 -13.06 -3.76
C GLN A 183 -4.65 -12.71 -2.31
N ASP A 184 -5.58 -12.07 -1.60
CA ASP A 184 -5.45 -11.70 -0.19
C ASP A 184 -4.33 -10.65 0.11
N THR A 185 -4.10 -9.66 -0.77
CA THR A 185 -3.00 -8.67 -0.63
C THR A 185 -2.98 -7.92 0.72
N VAL A 186 -4.09 -7.31 1.12
CA VAL A 186 -4.22 -6.52 2.36
C VAL A 186 -5.22 -7.19 3.29
N TYR A 187 -4.71 -7.71 4.42
CA TYR A 187 -5.52 -8.23 5.51
C TYR A 187 -5.71 -7.17 6.60
N ALA A 188 -6.84 -6.47 6.54
CA ALA A 188 -7.30 -5.52 7.55
C ALA A 188 -8.01 -6.27 8.71
N ALA A 189 -7.22 -6.77 9.65
CA ALA A 189 -7.65 -7.55 10.81
C ALA A 189 -7.77 -6.69 12.07
N GLY A 190 -8.16 -7.31 13.19
CA GLY A 190 -8.40 -6.62 14.45
C GLY A 190 -9.87 -6.23 14.61
N GLU A 191 -10.60 -6.98 15.44
CA GLU A 191 -11.97 -6.66 15.82
C GLU A 191 -12.00 -5.34 16.60
N GLY A 192 -12.84 -4.39 16.17
CA GLY A 192 -12.89 -3.03 16.72
C GLY A 192 -11.66 -2.16 16.43
N ALA A 193 -10.69 -2.66 15.65
CA ALA A 193 -9.50 -1.89 15.28
C ALA A 193 -9.79 -0.93 14.13
N ARG A 194 -9.20 0.25 14.20
CA ARG A 194 -9.32 1.32 13.19
C ARG A 194 -8.04 1.49 12.41
N GLN A 195 -8.16 1.58 11.09
CA GLN A 195 -7.04 1.64 10.17
C GLN A 195 -7.29 2.71 9.10
N TYR A 196 -6.24 3.44 8.73
CA TYR A 196 -6.34 4.52 7.77
C TYR A 196 -5.29 4.40 6.66
N PHE A 197 -5.73 4.44 5.42
CA PHE A 197 -4.89 4.37 4.23
C PHE A 197 -5.15 5.63 3.40
N SER A 198 -4.12 6.47 3.26
CA SER A 198 -4.20 7.73 2.53
C SER A 198 -3.27 7.71 1.33
N GLU A 199 -3.76 8.08 0.16
CA GLU A 199 -2.95 8.21 -1.07
C GLU A 199 -2.18 6.93 -1.41
N CYS A 200 -2.71 5.77 -1.00
CA CYS A 200 -2.07 4.48 -1.20
C CYS A 200 -2.43 3.88 -2.56
N TYR A 201 -1.56 3.00 -3.04
CA TYR A 201 -1.82 2.12 -4.16
C TYR A 201 -2.00 0.68 -3.65
N VAL A 202 -3.08 0.02 -4.02
CA VAL A 202 -3.35 -1.39 -3.68
C VAL A 202 -3.62 -2.16 -4.96
N GLU A 203 -2.93 -3.27 -5.19
CA GLU A 203 -3.23 -4.17 -6.31
C GLU A 203 -3.45 -5.63 -5.88
N GLY A 204 -4.28 -6.34 -6.64
CA GLY A 204 -4.49 -7.76 -6.41
C GLY A 204 -5.49 -8.39 -7.37
N THR A 205 -5.86 -9.63 -7.10
CA THR A 205 -6.79 -10.43 -7.91
C THR A 205 -8.07 -10.70 -7.13
N THR A 206 -8.05 -11.68 -6.23
CA THR A 206 -9.22 -12.13 -5.47
C THR A 206 -9.14 -11.68 -4.03
N ASP A 207 -10.22 -11.07 -3.52
CA ASP A 207 -10.38 -10.71 -2.12
C ASP A 207 -9.19 -9.89 -1.58
N PHE A 208 -8.60 -9.05 -2.44
CA PHE A 208 -7.29 -8.48 -2.17
C PHE A 208 -7.31 -7.35 -1.12
N VAL A 209 -8.50 -6.90 -0.71
CA VAL A 209 -8.73 -6.20 0.56
C VAL A 209 -9.74 -7.00 1.38
N PHE A 210 -9.31 -7.63 2.47
CA PHE A 210 -10.17 -8.51 3.26
C PHE A 210 -9.94 -8.38 4.76
N GLY A 211 -10.89 -8.89 5.55
CA GLY A 211 -10.82 -8.86 7.02
C GLY A 211 -11.98 -8.12 7.67
N GLY A 212 -11.84 -7.84 8.97
CA GLY A 212 -12.94 -7.43 9.84
C GLY A 212 -12.76 -6.07 10.52
N ALA A 213 -11.66 -5.37 10.29
CA ALA A 213 -11.43 -4.05 10.87
C ALA A 213 -12.34 -2.97 10.27
N THR A 214 -12.42 -1.85 10.98
CA THR A 214 -12.87 -0.57 10.42
C THR A 214 -11.69 0.06 9.68
N ALA A 215 -11.72 0.07 8.35
CA ALA A 215 -10.62 0.59 7.53
C ALA A 215 -11.10 1.64 6.53
N VAL A 216 -10.51 2.83 6.60
CA VAL A 216 -10.77 3.93 5.66
C VAL A 216 -9.64 3.98 4.63
N PHE A 217 -10.00 3.94 3.35
CA PHE A 217 -9.11 4.21 2.22
C PHE A 217 -9.51 5.55 1.62
N GLU A 218 -8.67 6.56 1.73
CA GLU A 218 -8.92 7.92 1.24
C GLU A 218 -7.93 8.27 0.12
N ASN A 219 -8.44 8.78 -1.01
CA ASN A 219 -7.63 9.15 -2.18
C ASN A 219 -6.72 8.01 -2.69
N CYS A 220 -7.13 6.76 -2.49
CA CYS A 220 -6.35 5.59 -2.88
C CYS A 220 -6.66 5.14 -4.31
N ARG A 221 -5.67 4.53 -4.97
CA ARG A 221 -5.88 3.79 -6.21
C ARG A 221 -5.91 2.30 -5.95
N VAL A 222 -7.00 1.66 -6.34
CA VAL A 222 -7.29 0.25 -6.15
C VAL A 222 -7.28 -0.42 -7.52
N HIS A 223 -6.37 -1.37 -7.75
CA HIS A 223 -6.05 -1.89 -9.07
C HIS A 223 -6.29 -3.41 -9.19
N SER A 224 -7.24 -3.79 -10.03
CA SER A 224 -7.62 -5.19 -10.25
C SER A 224 -6.79 -5.84 -11.35
N LYS A 225 -6.17 -6.98 -11.04
CA LYS A 225 -5.31 -7.76 -11.97
C LYS A 225 -6.00 -9.00 -12.54
N ALA A 226 -7.24 -9.27 -12.13
CA ALA A 226 -8.06 -10.37 -12.65
C ALA A 226 -9.55 -10.08 -12.46
N ASP A 227 -10.38 -10.75 -13.27
CA ASP A 227 -11.84 -10.79 -13.11
C ASP A 227 -12.20 -11.51 -11.80
N SER A 228 -12.44 -10.74 -10.74
CA SER A 228 -12.70 -11.28 -9.41
C SER A 228 -13.35 -10.25 -8.47
N TYR A 229 -12.89 -10.12 -7.22
CA TYR A 229 -13.52 -9.34 -6.16
C TYR A 229 -12.49 -8.41 -5.53
N VAL A 230 -12.82 -7.12 -5.43
CA VAL A 230 -11.97 -6.15 -4.73
C VAL A 230 -11.95 -6.44 -3.23
N THR A 231 -13.14 -6.50 -2.60
CA THR A 231 -13.22 -6.70 -1.15
C THR A 231 -13.82 -8.04 -0.72
N ALA A 232 -13.36 -8.52 0.43
CA ALA A 232 -13.99 -9.60 1.18
C ALA A 232 -14.09 -9.28 2.67
N ALA A 233 -15.06 -8.44 3.03
CA ALA A 233 -15.26 -8.00 4.41
C ALA A 233 -15.86 -9.11 5.30
N SER A 234 -15.41 -9.14 6.55
CA SER A 234 -15.91 -9.96 7.65
C SER A 234 -16.19 -9.13 8.89
N THR A 235 -16.74 -7.92 8.68
CA THR A 235 -17.11 -6.99 9.74
C THR A 235 -17.93 -7.70 10.83
N PRO A 236 -17.56 -7.58 12.10
CA PRO A 236 -18.37 -8.06 13.21
C PRO A 236 -19.77 -7.40 13.21
N GLU A 237 -20.77 -8.10 13.73
CA GLU A 237 -22.17 -7.63 13.74
C GLU A 237 -22.32 -6.27 14.48
N ASP A 238 -21.62 -6.14 15.61
CA ASP A 238 -21.68 -4.97 16.48
C ASP A 238 -20.84 -3.79 15.99
N GLU A 239 -19.99 -3.97 14.96
CA GLU A 239 -19.19 -2.88 14.40
C GLU A 239 -20.03 -2.05 13.41
N PRO A 240 -20.15 -0.72 13.59
CA PRO A 240 -20.99 0.13 12.73
C PRO A 240 -20.40 0.33 11.34
N PHE A 241 -19.09 0.14 11.19
CA PHE A 241 -18.37 0.35 9.94
C PHE A 241 -17.47 -0.85 9.63
N GLY A 242 -17.19 -1.04 8.36
CA GLY A 242 -16.19 -2.00 7.87
C GLY A 242 -15.20 -1.26 6.99
N PHE A 243 -15.18 -1.59 5.70
CA PHE A 243 -14.33 -0.89 4.74
C PHE A 243 -15.05 0.34 4.16
N VAL A 244 -14.37 1.48 4.14
CA VAL A 244 -14.90 2.73 3.57
C VAL A 244 -13.88 3.31 2.61
N PHE A 245 -14.22 3.36 1.33
CA PHE A 245 -13.42 3.96 0.28
C PHE A 245 -13.96 5.37 -0.02
N LEU A 246 -13.14 6.38 0.23
CA LEU A 246 -13.44 7.80 0.07
C LEU A 246 -12.59 8.36 -1.07
N ASP A 247 -13.22 8.96 -2.08
CA ASP A 247 -12.53 9.68 -3.17
C ASP A 247 -11.47 8.82 -3.89
N CYS A 248 -11.69 7.50 -3.95
CA CYS A 248 -10.76 6.53 -4.53
C CYS A 248 -10.93 6.37 -6.05
N GLU A 249 -9.96 5.74 -6.69
CA GLU A 249 -10.01 5.30 -8.09
C GLU A 249 -9.92 3.77 -8.18
N LEU A 250 -10.90 3.13 -8.81
CA LEU A 250 -10.87 1.71 -9.18
C LEU A 250 -10.43 1.61 -10.63
N THR A 251 -9.31 0.92 -10.85
CA THR A 251 -8.71 0.66 -12.16
C THR A 251 -8.43 -0.81 -12.34
N ALA A 252 -8.10 -1.25 -13.55
CA ALA A 252 -7.75 -2.64 -13.79
C ALA A 252 -6.75 -2.80 -14.94
N ASP A 253 -6.15 -3.99 -15.02
CA ASP A 253 -5.39 -4.43 -16.19
C ASP A 253 -6.27 -4.44 -17.46
N ALA A 254 -5.64 -4.30 -18.63
CA ALA A 254 -6.37 -4.09 -19.89
C ALA A 254 -7.33 -5.22 -20.27
N ASP A 255 -7.03 -6.46 -19.85
CA ASP A 255 -7.84 -7.65 -20.17
C ASP A 255 -8.87 -7.98 -19.07
N VAL A 256 -8.98 -7.16 -18.03
CA VAL A 256 -9.91 -7.34 -16.89
C VAL A 256 -11.17 -6.53 -17.14
N SER A 257 -12.33 -7.18 -17.05
CA SER A 257 -13.63 -6.59 -17.38
C SER A 257 -14.81 -7.02 -16.50
N GLU A 258 -14.63 -8.03 -15.65
CA GLU A 258 -15.70 -8.65 -14.85
C GLU A 258 -15.37 -8.70 -13.36
N VAL A 259 -15.21 -7.51 -12.75
CA VAL A 259 -14.87 -7.36 -11.34
C VAL A 259 -16.08 -6.93 -10.51
N TYR A 260 -16.26 -7.56 -9.36
CA TYR A 260 -17.17 -7.12 -8.32
C TYR A 260 -16.45 -6.21 -7.30
N LEU A 261 -17.15 -5.20 -6.83
CA LEU A 261 -16.74 -4.33 -5.72
C LEU A 261 -16.46 -5.12 -4.44
N GLY A 262 -17.18 -6.21 -4.22
CA GLY A 262 -16.91 -7.09 -3.09
C GLY A 262 -17.88 -8.23 -2.93
N ARG A 263 -17.57 -9.08 -1.95
CA ARG A 263 -18.42 -10.19 -1.50
C ARG A 263 -18.29 -10.43 0.01
N PRO A 264 -19.34 -10.93 0.68
CA PRO A 264 -19.29 -11.06 2.13
C PRO A 264 -18.47 -12.29 2.49
N TRP A 265 -17.35 -12.13 3.20
CA TRP A 265 -16.65 -13.29 3.77
C TRP A 265 -17.43 -13.82 4.99
N ARG A 266 -18.06 -12.93 5.76
CA ARG A 266 -19.03 -13.25 6.82
C ARG A 266 -20.34 -12.48 6.62
N ASN A 267 -21.39 -12.90 7.33
CA ASN A 267 -22.60 -12.09 7.47
C ASN A 267 -22.24 -10.75 8.12
N HIS A 268 -23.10 -9.74 7.96
CA HIS A 268 -22.86 -8.38 8.46
C HIS A 268 -21.64 -7.68 7.85
N ALA A 269 -21.06 -8.22 6.77
CA ALA A 269 -19.99 -7.55 6.03
C ALA A 269 -20.46 -6.15 5.61
N ARG A 270 -19.65 -5.13 5.93
CA ARG A 270 -19.93 -3.74 5.58
C ARG A 270 -18.86 -3.21 4.65
N THR A 271 -19.27 -2.59 3.55
CA THR A 271 -18.34 -1.94 2.61
C THR A 271 -19.04 -0.77 1.94
N ALA A 272 -18.38 0.39 1.95
CA ALA A 272 -18.88 1.61 1.34
C ALA A 272 -17.89 2.15 0.29
N PHE A 273 -18.39 2.52 -0.89
CA PHE A 273 -17.65 3.27 -1.92
C PHE A 273 -18.29 4.63 -2.14
N LEU A 274 -17.62 5.70 -1.70
CA LEU A 274 -18.14 7.06 -1.69
C LEU A 274 -17.26 7.96 -2.56
N ARG A 275 -17.88 8.70 -3.49
CA ARG A 275 -17.23 9.58 -4.49
C ARG A 275 -16.10 8.87 -5.25
N THR A 276 -16.26 7.58 -5.48
CA THR A 276 -15.23 6.74 -6.08
C THR A 276 -15.36 6.74 -7.60
N ARG A 277 -14.25 6.94 -8.31
CA ARG A 277 -14.18 6.78 -9.77
C ARG A 277 -13.97 5.31 -10.10
N MET A 278 -14.83 4.75 -10.95
CA MET A 278 -14.79 3.34 -11.34
C MET A 278 -14.64 3.22 -12.86
N ASP A 279 -13.55 2.59 -13.29
CA ASP A 279 -13.36 2.21 -14.70
C ASP A 279 -14.32 1.08 -15.12
N SER A 280 -14.37 0.76 -16.42
CA SER A 280 -15.41 -0.07 -17.03
C SER A 280 -15.36 -1.57 -16.69
N HIS A 281 -14.41 -1.98 -15.86
CA HIS A 281 -14.23 -3.37 -15.43
C HIS A 281 -15.18 -3.77 -14.29
N VAL A 282 -15.79 -2.80 -13.61
CA VAL A 282 -16.75 -3.06 -12.54
C VAL A 282 -18.08 -3.49 -13.16
N LEU A 283 -18.57 -4.67 -12.75
CA LEU A 283 -19.84 -5.22 -13.23
C LEU A 283 -21.03 -4.35 -12.82
N PRO A 284 -22.07 -4.21 -13.67
CA PRO A 284 -23.29 -3.46 -13.32
C PRO A 284 -23.92 -3.87 -11.98
N ALA A 285 -23.90 -5.17 -11.68
CA ALA A 285 -24.40 -5.74 -10.43
C ALA A 285 -23.68 -5.18 -9.19
N GLY A 286 -22.42 -4.77 -9.33
CA GLY A 286 -21.55 -4.24 -8.28
C GLY A 286 -21.06 -5.30 -7.30
N TRP A 287 -21.97 -6.09 -6.73
CA TRP A 287 -21.69 -6.94 -5.57
C TRP A 287 -22.09 -8.40 -5.80
N HIS A 288 -21.41 -9.32 -5.13
CA HIS A 288 -21.72 -10.75 -5.16
C HIS A 288 -22.01 -11.27 -3.76
N ASN A 289 -23.05 -12.08 -3.59
CA ASN A 289 -23.53 -12.56 -2.28
C ASN A 289 -22.74 -13.76 -1.71
N TRP A 290 -21.54 -14.06 -2.23
CA TRP A 290 -20.76 -15.26 -1.88
C TRP A 290 -21.51 -16.59 -2.15
N SER A 291 -22.49 -16.60 -3.06
CA SER A 291 -23.41 -17.73 -3.24
C SER A 291 -24.17 -18.10 -1.95
N ARG A 292 -24.45 -17.10 -1.11
CA ARG A 292 -25.20 -17.18 0.15
C ARG A 292 -26.33 -16.15 0.15
N PRO A 293 -27.50 -16.47 -0.41
CA PRO A 293 -28.64 -15.55 -0.43
C PRO A 293 -29.05 -15.04 0.95
N GLU A 294 -28.84 -15.82 2.01
CA GLU A 294 -29.10 -15.41 3.39
C GLU A 294 -28.21 -14.24 3.87
N ALA A 295 -27.05 -14.03 3.25
CA ALA A 295 -26.17 -12.92 3.60
C ALA A 295 -26.77 -11.57 3.16
N GLU A 296 -27.56 -11.56 2.07
CA GLU A 296 -28.16 -10.35 1.47
C GLU A 296 -29.00 -9.55 2.47
N SER A 297 -29.62 -10.21 3.45
CA SER A 297 -30.42 -9.54 4.49
C SER A 297 -29.62 -8.97 5.65
N THR A 298 -28.30 -9.21 5.70
CA THR A 298 -27.44 -8.83 6.83
C THR A 298 -26.30 -7.90 6.44
N VAL A 299 -25.85 -7.94 5.19
CA VAL A 299 -24.75 -7.11 4.69
C VAL A 299 -25.17 -5.66 4.54
N GLU A 300 -24.19 -4.76 4.63
CA GLU A 300 -24.37 -3.34 4.36
C GLU A 300 -23.39 -2.92 3.27
N TYR A 301 -23.84 -2.98 2.02
CA TYR A 301 -23.07 -2.53 0.86
C TYR A 301 -23.64 -1.25 0.30
N VAL A 302 -22.78 -0.25 0.28
CA VAL A 302 -23.21 1.13 0.18
C VAL A 302 -22.40 1.87 -0.88
N GLU A 303 -23.08 2.65 -1.70
CA GLU A 303 -22.46 3.54 -2.67
C GLU A 303 -23.02 4.95 -2.53
N TYR A 304 -22.18 5.97 -2.73
CA TYR A 304 -22.61 7.36 -2.82
C TYR A 304 -21.79 8.08 -3.86
N ASP A 305 -22.45 8.73 -4.80
CA ASP A 305 -21.83 9.68 -5.71
C ASP A 305 -20.61 9.16 -6.52
N SER A 306 -20.50 7.84 -6.69
CA SER A 306 -19.48 7.22 -7.56
C SER A 306 -19.67 7.63 -9.02
N ARG A 307 -18.58 7.61 -9.79
CA ARG A 307 -18.51 8.15 -11.16
C ARG A 307 -17.71 7.24 -12.09
N GLY A 308 -17.82 7.48 -13.40
CA GLY A 308 -17.12 6.68 -14.41
C GLY A 308 -17.97 5.51 -14.91
N PRO A 309 -17.52 4.82 -15.97
CA PRO A 309 -18.32 3.79 -16.63
C PRO A 309 -18.68 2.61 -15.72
N GLY A 310 -17.83 2.24 -14.75
CA GLY A 310 -18.14 1.18 -13.77
C GLY A 310 -19.14 1.59 -12.68
N ALA A 311 -19.42 2.89 -12.56
CA ALA A 311 -20.45 3.40 -11.66
C ALA A 311 -21.85 3.35 -12.28
N GLU A 312 -21.96 3.04 -13.57
CA GLU A 312 -23.24 2.92 -14.28
C GLU A 312 -23.85 1.51 -14.13
N GLY A 313 -25.12 1.38 -14.48
CA GLY A 313 -25.85 0.10 -14.49
C GLY A 313 -26.78 -0.12 -13.29
N GLU A 314 -27.39 -1.30 -13.23
CA GLU A 314 -28.31 -1.70 -12.17
C GLU A 314 -27.58 -2.56 -11.13
N ARG A 315 -27.40 -2.00 -9.92
CA ARG A 315 -26.86 -2.72 -8.77
C ARG A 315 -27.83 -3.80 -8.31
N VAL A 316 -27.29 -4.80 -7.63
CA VAL A 316 -28.11 -5.77 -6.89
C VAL A 316 -29.09 -5.07 -5.94
N SER A 317 -30.29 -5.61 -5.77
CA SER A 317 -31.37 -4.98 -5.00
C SER A 317 -31.12 -4.85 -3.49
N TRP A 318 -30.08 -5.51 -2.99
CA TRP A 318 -29.65 -5.50 -1.59
C TRP A 318 -28.42 -4.61 -1.35
N ALA A 319 -27.98 -3.85 -2.36
CA ALA A 319 -27.07 -2.73 -2.19
C ALA A 319 -27.86 -1.42 -2.01
N THR A 320 -27.30 -0.49 -1.26
CA THR A 320 -27.92 0.80 -0.92
C THR A 320 -27.16 1.94 -1.58
N THR A 321 -27.88 2.85 -2.25
CA THR A 321 -27.32 4.15 -2.65
C THR A 321 -27.72 5.19 -1.60
N LEU A 322 -26.73 5.83 -0.96
CA LEU A 322 -27.01 6.85 0.05
C LEU A 322 -27.55 8.13 -0.58
N THR A 323 -28.24 8.91 0.24
CA THR A 323 -28.57 10.31 0.01
C THR A 323 -27.50 11.25 0.57
N GLU A 324 -27.58 12.53 0.20
CA GLU A 324 -26.68 13.58 0.71
C GLU A 324 -26.78 13.76 2.24
N ASP A 325 -27.97 13.56 2.82
CA ASP A 325 -28.17 13.64 4.27
C ASP A 325 -27.57 12.43 5.02
N GLU A 326 -27.46 11.27 4.36
CA GLU A 326 -26.96 10.03 4.96
C GLU A 326 -25.44 9.90 4.86
N VAL A 327 -24.81 10.45 3.81
CA VAL A 327 -23.36 10.31 3.61
C VAL A 327 -22.53 10.92 4.75
N GLY A 328 -23.07 11.91 5.46
CA GLY A 328 -22.42 12.49 6.63
C GLY A 328 -22.11 11.46 7.73
N TRP A 329 -22.89 10.39 7.84
CA TRP A 329 -22.63 9.28 8.76
C TRP A 329 -21.28 8.62 8.48
N TYR A 330 -20.89 8.52 7.21
CA TYR A 330 -19.64 7.92 6.75
C TYR A 330 -18.46 8.91 6.69
N SER A 331 -18.56 10.07 7.33
CA SER A 331 -17.41 10.99 7.42
C SER A 331 -16.21 10.30 8.10
N LYS A 332 -14.98 10.63 7.66
CA LYS A 332 -13.73 10.12 8.24
C LYS A 332 -13.72 10.21 9.77
N GLY A 333 -14.20 11.34 10.31
CA GLY A 333 -14.33 11.58 11.73
C GLY A 333 -15.24 10.58 12.43
N ASN A 334 -16.40 10.25 11.88
CA ASN A 334 -17.30 9.26 12.49
C ASN A 334 -16.74 7.84 12.40
N VAL A 335 -16.24 7.46 11.22
CA VAL A 335 -15.74 6.10 10.95
C VAL A 335 -14.52 5.77 11.81
N LEU A 336 -13.62 6.73 12.01
CA LEU A 336 -12.37 6.54 12.77
C LEU A 336 -12.46 7.04 14.23
N SER A 337 -13.60 7.58 14.67
CA SER A 337 -13.79 7.95 16.08
C SER A 337 -13.95 6.71 16.98
N SER A 338 -13.56 6.83 18.24
CA SER A 338 -14.02 5.92 19.29
C SER A 338 -15.27 6.53 19.95
N GLU A 339 -16.31 5.73 20.17
CA GLU A 339 -17.36 6.12 21.10
C GLU A 339 -16.74 6.24 22.51
N GLY A 340 -16.51 7.47 22.99
CA GLY A 340 -16.13 7.71 24.39
C GLY A 340 -15.06 8.76 24.63
N ASP A 341 -14.21 9.06 23.64
CA ASP A 341 -13.00 9.83 23.94
C ASP A 341 -13.09 11.29 23.47
N GLY A 342 -13.93 11.61 22.49
CA GLY A 342 -14.06 12.98 21.96
C GLY A 342 -12.75 13.55 21.38
N GLU A 343 -11.67 12.76 21.35
CA GLU A 343 -10.37 13.13 20.83
C GLU A 343 -10.27 12.69 19.37
N TRP A 344 -10.16 13.68 18.50
CA TRP A 344 -9.78 13.50 17.11
C TRP A 344 -8.31 13.04 17.09
N TRP A 345 -8.06 11.81 16.67
CA TRP A 345 -6.69 11.33 16.44
C TRP A 345 -6.13 11.98 15.17
N ASP A 346 -4.91 12.51 15.25
CA ASP A 346 -4.24 13.02 14.06
C ASP A 346 -3.69 11.86 13.24
N TRP A 347 -4.38 11.57 12.14
CA TRP A 347 -4.04 10.49 11.22
C TRP A 347 -2.96 10.88 10.21
N GLU A 348 -2.58 12.16 10.17
CA GLU A 348 -1.77 12.79 9.11
C GLU A 348 -0.42 13.34 9.64
N GLU A 349 -0.15 13.35 10.96
CA GLU A 349 1.09 13.92 11.55
C GLU A 349 2.38 13.14 11.27
#